data_AF-A0A5S4ZWG3-F1
#
_entry.id   AF-A0A5S4ZWG3-F1
#
_cell.length_a   1.000
_cell.length_b   1.000
_cell.length_c   1.000
_cell.angle_alpha   90.00
_cell.angle_beta   90.00
_cell.angle_gamma   90.00
#
_symmetry.space_group_name_H-M   'P 1'
#
loop_
_entity.id
_entity.type
_entity.pdbx_description
1 polymer ?
#
loop_
_entity_poly.entity_id
_entity_poly.type
_entity_poly.pdbx_seq_one_letter_code
_entity_poly.pdbx_strand_id
1 'polypeptide(L)'
;MGKDIILIGAIIGILADILKLSVNYISYLLNYTNVVFWQITASRFLERDDLQQPISYIIGGVADLTVSATLGVLFVGLISLTGTKHIWIKGIGFGLFIWVNLFGTLLGQSVQAKLPQEPLGIMVTIIAHFAFGLGLAFFTQRLHKIEEETIRSKETNNHFAPIPARKLLHTEEKEPVMEINNTRSDRKPFKFRNLFKIFGLIKGNR
;
A
#
# COMPACT_ATOMS: atom_id res chain seq x y z
N MET A 1 4.14 -4.95 -12.17
CA MET A 1 3.93 -5.70 -10.90
C MET A 1 3.70 -7.18 -11.17
N GLY A 2 4.72 -7.89 -11.66
CA GLY A 2 4.77 -9.36 -11.65
C GLY A 2 5.61 -9.92 -10.49
N LYS A 3 6.16 -9.04 -9.64
CA LYS A 3 6.88 -9.38 -8.40
C LYS A 3 5.88 -9.55 -7.25
N ASP A 4 6.26 -10.40 -6.29
CA ASP A 4 5.49 -10.75 -5.09
C ASP A 4 4.83 -9.54 -4.41
N ILE A 5 3.57 -9.27 -4.79
CA ILE A 5 2.77 -8.15 -4.30
C ILE A 5 2.53 -8.29 -2.79
N ILE A 6 2.47 -9.53 -2.30
CA ILE A 6 2.22 -9.81 -0.89
C ILE A 6 3.43 -9.37 -0.06
N LEU A 7 4.63 -9.82 -0.41
CA LEU A 7 5.84 -9.43 0.32
C LEU A 7 6.09 -7.92 0.24
N ILE A 8 5.98 -7.36 -0.96
CA ILE A 8 6.18 -5.92 -1.21
C ILE A 8 5.17 -5.09 -0.41
N GLY A 9 3.89 -5.46 -0.47
CA GLY A 9 2.83 -4.76 0.22
C GLY A 9 2.99 -4.84 1.73
N ALA A 10 3.37 -6.01 2.25
CA ALA A 10 3.64 -6.19 3.68
C ALA A 10 4.77 -5.26 4.17
N ILE A 11 5.89 -5.21 3.43
CA ILE A 11 7.02 -4.32 3.76
C ILE A 11 6.58 -2.85 3.72
N ILE A 12 5.85 -2.44 2.68
CA ILE A 12 5.33 -1.06 2.56
C ILE A 12 4.40 -0.72 3.73
N GLY A 13 3.54 -1.65 4.12
CA GLY A 13 2.64 -1.51 5.27
C GLY A 13 3.39 -1.27 6.56
N ILE A 14 4.40 -2.09 6.86
CA ILE A 14 5.25 -1.96 8.06
C ILE A 14 6.01 -0.63 8.06
N LEU A 15 6.59 -0.22 6.92
CA LEU A 15 7.31 1.05 6.83
C LEU A 15 6.39 2.26 7.04
N ALA A 16 5.17 2.22 6.49
CA ALA A 16 4.16 3.25 6.73
C ALA A 16 3.72 3.25 8.21
N ASP A 17 3.67 2.09 8.84
CA ASP A 17 3.31 1.93 10.25
C ASP A 17 4.31 2.59 11.19
N ILE A 18 5.60 2.52 10.88
CA ILE A 18 6.65 3.23 11.62
C ILE A 18 6.36 4.73 11.65
N LEU A 19 5.90 5.32 10.53
CA LEU A 19 5.51 6.73 10.48
C LEU A 19 4.29 7.02 11.36
N LYS A 20 3.26 6.16 11.31
CA LYS A 20 2.06 6.24 12.16
C LYS A 20 2.44 6.23 13.65
N LEU A 21 3.26 5.25 14.05
CA LEU A 21 3.71 5.07 15.42
C LEU A 21 4.59 6.22 15.89
N SER A 22 5.46 6.76 15.03
CA SER A 22 6.29 7.92 15.34
C SER A 22 5.43 9.14 15.68
N VAL A 23 4.38 9.42 14.88
CA VAL A 23 3.43 10.51 15.15
C VAL A 23 2.72 10.32 16.48
N ASN A 24 2.21 9.12 16.76
CA ASN A 24 1.55 8.83 18.02
C ASN A 24 2.50 8.96 19.22
N TYR A 25 3.71 8.40 19.13
CA TYR A 25 4.67 8.43 20.23
C TYR A 25 5.19 9.85 20.51
N ILE A 26 5.48 10.64 19.47
CA ILE A 26 5.81 12.07 19.65
C ILE A 26 4.65 12.81 20.33
N SER A 27 3.41 12.55 19.91
CA SER A 27 2.23 13.18 20.53
C SER A 27 2.05 12.76 22.00
N TYR A 28 2.40 11.52 22.34
CA TYR A 28 2.42 11.02 23.71
C TYR A 28 3.47 11.77 24.55
N LEU A 29 4.71 11.92 24.04
CA LEU A 29 5.75 12.69 24.72
C LEU A 29 5.40 14.18 24.91
N LEU A 30 4.57 14.73 24.02
CA LEU A 30 4.06 16.11 24.10
C LEU A 30 2.80 16.24 24.96
N ASN A 31 2.32 15.16 25.60
CA ASN A 31 1.09 15.11 26.40
C ASN A 31 -0.20 15.44 25.62
N TYR A 32 -0.22 15.24 24.30
CA TYR A 32 -1.46 15.34 23.50
C TYR A 32 -2.31 14.07 23.58
N THR A 33 -1.72 12.96 24.03
CA THR A 33 -2.42 11.72 24.34
C THR A 33 -1.75 11.06 25.54
N ASN A 34 -2.53 10.34 26.34
CA ASN A 34 -2.04 9.60 27.51
C ASN A 34 -1.80 8.10 27.21
N VAL A 35 -2.02 7.67 25.96
CA VAL A 35 -1.84 6.28 25.55
C VAL A 35 -0.99 6.18 24.29
N VAL A 36 -0.18 5.13 24.23
CA VAL A 36 0.50 4.76 22.98
C VAL A 36 -0.35 3.79 22.16
N PHE A 37 -0.14 3.80 20.86
CA PHE A 37 -0.98 3.06 19.90
C PHE A 37 -1.02 1.55 20.18
N TRP A 38 0.10 0.95 20.60
CA TRP A 38 0.13 -0.47 20.92
C TRP A 38 -0.77 -0.84 22.11
N GLN A 39 -0.91 0.03 23.11
CA GLN A 39 -1.86 -0.22 24.21
C GLN A 39 -3.30 -0.18 23.71
N ILE A 40 -3.61 0.75 22.80
CA ILE A 40 -4.91 0.82 22.13
C ILE A 40 -5.19 -0.51 21.42
N THR A 41 -4.25 -1.01 20.62
CA THR A 41 -4.40 -2.30 19.93
C THR A 41 -4.52 -3.47 20.92
N ALA A 42 -3.73 -3.49 21.98
CA ALA A 42 -3.73 -4.53 23.01
C ALA A 42 -5.06 -4.62 23.77
N SER A 43 -5.80 -3.52 23.91
CA SER A 43 -7.12 -3.49 24.56
C SER A 43 -8.17 -4.40 23.93
N ARG A 44 -7.91 -4.89 22.70
CA ARG A 44 -8.74 -5.91 22.05
C ARG A 44 -8.56 -7.31 22.59
N PHE A 45 -7.42 -7.59 23.18
CA PHE A 45 -7.04 -8.92 23.65
C PHE A 45 -6.95 -9.00 25.18
N LEU A 46 -6.71 -7.86 25.83
CA LEU A 46 -6.44 -7.79 27.26
C LEU A 46 -7.51 -6.99 28.01
N GLU A 47 -7.64 -7.26 29.30
CA GLU A 47 -8.45 -6.45 30.21
C GLU A 47 -7.71 -5.19 30.65
N ARG A 48 -8.47 -4.21 31.15
CA ARG A 48 -7.94 -2.87 31.49
C ARG A 48 -6.72 -2.92 32.40
N ASP A 49 -6.76 -3.79 33.40
CA ASP A 49 -5.71 -3.89 34.43
C ASP A 49 -4.40 -4.49 33.88
N ASP A 50 -4.48 -5.23 32.77
CA ASP A 50 -3.32 -5.84 32.11
C ASP A 50 -2.64 -4.90 31.11
N LEU A 51 -3.28 -3.79 30.72
CA LEU A 51 -2.77 -2.90 29.65
C LEU A 51 -1.50 -2.13 30.03
N GLN A 52 -1.17 -2.05 31.31
CA GLN A 52 0.05 -1.41 31.80
C GLN A 52 1.23 -2.39 31.91
N GLN A 53 1.00 -3.69 31.72
CA GLN A 53 2.06 -4.67 31.80
C GLN A 53 2.94 -4.61 30.53
N PRO A 54 4.27 -4.78 30.62
CA PRO A 54 5.15 -4.77 29.44
C PRO A 54 4.74 -5.74 28.33
N ILE A 55 4.12 -6.88 28.70
CA ILE A 55 3.64 -7.88 27.74
C ILE A 55 2.50 -7.34 26.85
N SER A 56 1.72 -6.37 27.33
CA SER A 56 0.63 -5.76 26.57
C SER A 56 1.15 -5.06 25.31
N TYR A 57 2.30 -4.40 25.40
CA TYR A 57 2.95 -3.70 24.29
C TYR A 57 3.42 -4.69 23.21
N ILE A 58 3.88 -5.87 23.61
CA ILE A 58 4.28 -6.93 22.66
C ILE A 58 3.04 -7.44 21.92
N ILE A 59 1.97 -7.78 22.64
CA ILE A 59 0.71 -8.27 22.05
C ILE A 59 0.13 -7.22 21.09
N GLY A 60 0.05 -5.97 21.55
CA GLY A 60 -0.42 -4.85 20.76
C GLY A 60 0.43 -4.58 19.53
N GLY A 61 1.76 -4.61 19.67
CA GLY A 61 2.71 -4.40 18.58
C GLY A 61 2.63 -5.50 17.51
N VAL A 62 2.54 -6.78 17.89
CA VAL A 62 2.38 -7.89 16.94
C VAL A 62 1.06 -7.76 16.17
N ALA A 63 -0.03 -7.47 16.87
CA ALA A 63 -1.33 -7.26 16.23
C ALA A 63 -1.30 -6.07 15.26
N ASP A 64 -0.68 -4.96 15.66
CA ASP A 64 -0.57 -3.74 14.86
C ASP A 64 0.27 -3.97 13.59
N LEU A 65 1.45 -4.60 13.72
CA LEU A 65 2.31 -4.94 12.59
C LEU A 65 1.64 -5.89 11.60
N THR A 66 0.87 -6.87 12.11
CA THR A 66 0.14 -7.81 11.26
C THR A 66 -0.95 -7.11 10.46
N VAL A 67 -1.73 -6.23 11.11
CA VAL A 67 -2.76 -5.43 10.45
C VAL A 67 -2.14 -4.46 9.45
N SER A 68 -1.07 -3.74 9.82
CA SER A 68 -0.43 -2.77 8.94
C SER A 68 0.20 -3.43 7.70
N ALA A 69 0.85 -4.59 7.85
CA ALA A 69 1.32 -5.40 6.73
C ALA A 69 0.18 -5.81 5.79
N THR A 70 -0.93 -6.30 6.36
CA THR A 70 -2.13 -6.70 5.59
C THR A 70 -2.71 -5.51 4.81
N LEU A 71 -2.83 -4.35 5.45
CA LEU A 71 -3.30 -3.12 4.83
C LEU A 71 -2.37 -2.63 3.73
N GLY A 72 -1.06 -2.80 3.89
CA GLY A 72 -0.08 -2.50 2.85
C GLY A 72 -0.26 -3.38 1.60
N VAL A 73 -0.49 -4.69 1.78
CA VAL A 73 -0.85 -5.60 0.66
C VAL A 73 -2.11 -5.15 -0.05
N LEU A 74 -3.17 -4.81 0.71
CA LEU A 74 -4.42 -4.32 0.14
C LEU A 74 -4.23 -3.01 -0.63
N PHE A 75 -3.45 -2.07 -0.09
CA PHE A 75 -3.19 -0.78 -0.73
C PHE A 75 -2.39 -0.95 -2.02
N VAL A 76 -1.31 -1.73 -2.00
CA VAL A 76 -0.50 -2.02 -3.19
C VAL A 76 -1.34 -2.74 -4.25
N GLY A 77 -2.19 -3.68 -3.84
CA GLY A 77 -3.20 -4.30 -4.71
C GLY A 77 -4.16 -3.28 -5.33
N LEU A 78 -4.71 -2.35 -4.54
CA LEU A 78 -5.56 -1.26 -5.02
C LEU A 78 -4.85 -0.37 -6.05
N ILE A 79 -3.58 -0.03 -5.82
CA ILE A 79 -2.78 0.78 -6.75
C ILE A 79 -2.47 0.00 -8.03
N SER A 80 -2.24 -1.32 -7.94
CA SER A 80 -2.06 -2.17 -9.12
C SER A 80 -3.30 -2.17 -10.04
N LEU A 81 -4.50 -2.08 -9.45
CA LEU A 81 -5.77 -2.08 -10.17
C LEU A 81 -6.17 -0.70 -10.70
N THR A 82 -5.90 0.35 -9.94
CA THR A 82 -6.38 1.72 -10.23
C THR A 82 -5.31 2.66 -10.77
N GLY A 83 -4.06 2.20 -10.87
CA GLY A 83 -2.89 2.97 -11.31
C GLY A 83 -2.36 3.96 -10.28
N THR A 84 -1.20 4.54 -10.57
CA THR A 84 -0.49 5.50 -9.68
C THR A 84 -0.98 6.93 -9.76
N LYS A 85 -1.93 7.24 -10.67
CA LYS A 85 -2.49 8.58 -10.79
C LYS A 85 -3.15 9.00 -9.47
N HIS A 86 -2.75 10.16 -8.94
CA HIS A 86 -3.20 10.69 -7.64
C HIS A 86 -2.89 9.79 -6.43
N ILE A 87 -1.75 9.09 -6.44
CA ILE A 87 -1.34 8.16 -5.38
C ILE A 87 -1.41 8.77 -3.96
N TRP A 88 -1.06 10.06 -3.80
CA TRP A 88 -1.13 10.76 -2.52
C TRP A 88 -2.55 10.86 -1.96
N ILE A 89 -3.51 11.26 -2.81
CA ILE A 89 -4.93 11.35 -2.42
C ILE A 89 -5.47 9.96 -2.10
N LYS A 90 -5.10 8.94 -2.89
CA LYS A 90 -5.48 7.55 -2.64
C LYS A 90 -4.92 7.05 -1.31
N GLY A 91 -3.66 7.35 -0.99
CA GLY A 91 -3.02 6.98 0.27
C GLY A 91 -3.68 7.62 1.48
N ILE A 92 -3.85 8.95 1.47
CA ILE A 92 -4.56 9.69 2.53
C ILE A 92 -5.98 9.15 2.69
N GLY A 93 -6.72 9.04 1.59
CA GLY A 93 -8.09 8.54 1.60
C GLY A 93 -8.19 7.12 2.16
N PHE A 94 -7.26 6.25 1.79
CA PHE A 94 -7.20 4.88 2.32
C PHE A 94 -6.89 4.89 3.83
N GLY A 95 -5.88 5.64 4.28
CA GLY A 95 -5.54 5.74 5.72
C GLY A 95 -6.71 6.25 6.57
N LEU A 96 -7.37 7.32 6.13
CA LEU A 96 -8.54 7.88 6.82
C LEU A 96 -9.76 6.95 6.75
N PHE A 97 -9.97 6.26 5.61
CA PHE A 97 -11.02 5.25 5.49
C PHE A 97 -10.82 4.11 6.49
N ILE A 98 -9.58 3.62 6.64
CA ILE A 98 -9.24 2.60 7.63
C ILE A 98 -9.46 3.13 9.05
N TRP A 99 -9.09 4.38 9.35
CA TRP A 99 -9.36 4.98 10.66
C TRP A 99 -10.87 4.99 10.97
N VAL A 100 -11.73 5.46 10.05
CA VAL A 100 -13.17 5.47 10.30
C VAL A 100 -13.73 4.05 10.51
N ASN A 101 -13.30 3.08 9.70
CA ASN A 101 -13.89 1.73 9.71
C ASN A 101 -13.30 0.79 10.78
N LEU A 102 -12.00 0.83 11.05
CA LEU A 102 -11.43 0.03 12.13
C LEU A 102 -11.64 0.75 13.46
N PHE A 103 -11.22 2.01 13.54
CA PHE A 103 -11.22 2.75 14.80
C PHE A 103 -12.61 3.27 15.18
N GLY A 104 -13.30 3.92 14.24
CA GLY A 104 -14.59 4.53 14.50
C GLY A 104 -15.71 3.52 14.77
N THR A 105 -15.78 2.41 14.01
CA THR A 105 -16.91 1.48 14.11
C THR A 105 -16.59 0.19 14.88
N LEU A 106 -15.44 -0.45 14.62
CA LEU A 106 -15.12 -1.76 15.22
C LEU A 106 -14.47 -1.64 16.60
N LEU A 107 -13.59 -0.67 16.79
CA LEU A 107 -12.79 -0.52 18.00
C LEU A 107 -13.44 0.42 19.02
N GLY A 108 -14.12 1.48 18.57
CA GLY A 108 -14.56 2.61 19.40
C GLY A 108 -15.20 2.21 20.74
N GLN A 109 -16.21 1.34 20.72
CA GLN A 109 -16.91 0.94 21.95
C GLN A 109 -16.05 0.06 22.88
N SER A 110 -15.34 -0.92 22.33
CA SER A 110 -14.50 -1.84 23.12
C SER A 110 -13.27 -1.17 23.71
N VAL A 111 -12.66 -0.25 22.95
CA VAL A 111 -11.51 0.52 23.39
C VAL A 111 -11.94 1.55 24.44
N GLN A 112 -13.02 2.29 24.23
CA GLN A 112 -13.44 3.35 25.14
C GLN A 112 -13.79 2.83 26.55
N ALA A 113 -14.32 1.61 26.65
CA ALA A 113 -14.59 0.96 27.93
C ALA A 113 -13.31 0.64 28.73
N LYS A 114 -12.21 0.29 28.04
CA LYS A 114 -10.96 -0.16 28.66
C LYS A 114 -9.90 0.95 28.76
N LEU A 115 -9.85 1.84 27.77
CA LEU A 115 -8.93 2.96 27.62
C LEU A 115 -9.70 4.21 27.19
N PRO A 116 -10.31 4.95 28.13
CA PRO A 116 -10.99 6.20 27.84
C PRO A 116 -10.06 7.15 27.08
N GLN A 117 -10.46 7.58 25.89
CA GLN A 117 -9.71 8.51 25.07
C GLN A 117 -10.33 9.91 25.19
N GLU A 118 -9.50 10.89 25.52
CA GLU A 118 -9.88 12.30 25.41
C GLU A 118 -10.03 12.70 23.93
N PRO A 119 -10.83 13.73 23.60
CA PRO A 119 -11.01 14.21 22.23
C PRO A 119 -9.68 14.51 21.52
N LEU A 120 -8.70 15.03 22.24
CA LEU A 120 -7.36 15.30 21.70
C LEU A 120 -6.61 14.01 21.35
N GLY A 121 -6.72 12.96 22.16
CA GLY A 121 -6.16 11.64 21.86
C GLY A 121 -6.78 11.03 20.59
N ILE A 122 -8.10 11.21 20.40
CA ILE A 122 -8.77 10.80 19.16
C ILE A 122 -8.19 11.58 17.96
N MET A 123 -7.99 12.89 18.08
CA MET A 123 -7.36 13.70 17.01
C MET A 123 -5.95 13.20 16.67
N VAL A 124 -5.14 12.82 17.67
CA VAL A 124 -3.83 12.20 17.44
C VAL A 124 -3.95 10.93 16.59
N THR A 125 -4.96 10.08 16.82
CA THR A 125 -5.15 8.87 16.01
C THR A 125 -5.53 9.17 14.56
N ILE A 126 -6.29 10.25 14.30
CA ILE A 126 -6.61 10.72 12.94
C ILE A 126 -5.33 11.14 12.23
N ILE A 127 -4.52 11.99 12.87
CA ILE A 127 -3.27 12.50 12.30
C ILE A 127 -2.29 11.33 12.05
N ALA A 128 -2.22 10.37 12.96
CA ALA A 128 -1.39 9.18 12.79
C ALA A 128 -1.82 8.36 11.55
N HIS A 129 -3.13 8.17 11.32
CA HIS A 129 -3.62 7.45 10.13
C HIS A 129 -3.51 8.25 8.84
N PHE A 130 -3.58 9.58 8.92
CA PHE A 130 -3.22 10.44 7.80
C PHE A 130 -1.75 10.25 7.40
N ALA A 131 -0.84 10.24 8.40
CA ALA A 131 0.58 9.98 8.18
C ALA A 131 0.84 8.55 7.66
N PHE A 132 0.10 7.55 8.16
CA PHE A 132 0.11 6.19 7.63
C PHE A 132 -0.25 6.17 6.13
N GLY A 133 -1.34 6.83 5.75
CA GLY A 133 -1.78 6.94 4.36
C GLY A 133 -0.75 7.64 3.45
N LEU A 134 -0.10 8.69 3.95
CA LEU A 134 1.03 9.33 3.26
C LEU A 134 2.22 8.38 3.13
N GLY A 135 2.54 7.62 4.17
CA GLY A 135 3.60 6.62 4.17
C GLY A 135 3.37 5.56 3.09
N LEU A 136 2.16 4.99 3.05
CA LEU A 136 1.75 4.02 2.03
C LEU A 136 1.96 4.59 0.62
N ALA A 137 1.49 5.82 0.36
CA ALA A 137 1.67 6.47 -0.93
C ALA A 137 3.15 6.69 -1.28
N PHE A 138 3.95 7.22 -0.33
CA PHE A 138 5.36 7.52 -0.53
C PHE A 138 6.17 6.26 -0.87
N PHE A 139 6.09 5.22 -0.04
CA PHE A 139 6.88 4.00 -0.25
C PHE A 139 6.46 3.25 -1.51
N THR A 140 5.15 3.22 -1.82
CA THR A 140 4.64 2.64 -3.08
C THR A 140 5.15 3.41 -4.30
N GLN A 141 5.12 4.75 -4.27
CA GLN A 141 5.61 5.57 -5.37
C GLN A 141 7.11 5.39 -5.60
N ARG A 142 7.91 5.32 -4.53
CA ARG A 142 9.34 5.08 -4.61
C ARG A 142 9.66 3.74 -5.25
N LEU A 143 8.93 2.69 -4.89
CA LEU A 143 9.12 1.37 -5.46
C LEU A 143 8.83 1.33 -6.97
N HIS A 144 7.73 1.95 -7.40
CA HIS A 144 7.38 2.05 -8.82
C HIS A 144 8.50 2.72 -9.63
N LYS A 145 9.05 3.82 -9.11
CA LYS A 145 10.16 4.52 -9.77
C LYS A 145 11.41 3.64 -9.92
N ILE A 146 11.76 2.87 -8.89
CA ILE A 146 12.90 1.94 -8.93
C ILE A 146 12.67 0.82 -9.95
N GLU A 147 11.44 0.29 -10.06
CA GLU A 147 11.10 -0.74 -11.06
C GLU A 147 11.26 -0.18 -12.49
N GLU A 148 10.79 1.04 -12.76
CA GLU A 148 10.93 1.72 -14.05
C GLU A 148 12.40 1.97 -14.42
N GLU A 149 13.22 2.48 -13.50
CA GLU A 149 14.66 2.72 -13.70
C GLU A 149 15.43 1.39 -13.95
N THR A 150 15.05 0.32 -13.25
CA THR A 150 15.64 -1.01 -13.44
C THR A 150 15.32 -1.60 -14.81
N ILE A 151 14.09 -1.42 -15.31
CA ILE A 151 13.69 -1.90 -16.65
C ILE A 151 14.44 -1.10 -17.72
N ARG A 152 14.46 0.23 -17.61
CA ARG A 152 15.13 1.12 -18.57
C ARG A 152 16.63 0.82 -18.70
N SER A 153 17.33 0.58 -17.59
CA SER A 153 18.77 0.25 -17.61
C SER A 153 19.07 -1.10 -18.26
N LYS A 154 18.18 -2.10 -18.13
CA LYS A 154 18.32 -3.38 -18.84
C LYS A 154 18.14 -3.23 -20.34
N GLU A 155 17.18 -2.42 -20.79
CA GLU A 155 16.96 -2.15 -22.22
C GLU A 155 18.17 -1.44 -22.85
N THR A 156 18.74 -0.44 -22.17
CA THR A 156 19.93 0.26 -22.67
C THR A 156 21.14 -0.65 -22.78
N ASN A 157 21.35 -1.55 -21.81
CA ASN A 157 22.50 -2.47 -21.83
C ASN A 157 22.38 -3.53 -22.94
N ASN A 158 21.16 -3.99 -23.24
CA ASN A 158 20.94 -4.95 -24.32
C ASN A 158 21.15 -4.34 -25.71
N HIS A 159 20.96 -3.03 -25.88
CA HIS A 159 21.19 -2.35 -27.16
C HIS A 159 22.69 -2.22 -27.52
N PHE A 160 23.58 -2.37 -26.55
CA PHE A 160 25.03 -2.43 -26.75
C PHE A 160 25.57 -3.83 -26.98
N ALA A 161 24.70 -4.86 -27.11
CA ALA A 161 25.17 -6.15 -27.57
C ALA A 161 25.78 -5.96 -28.97
N PRO A 162 27.09 -6.20 -29.16
CA PRO A 162 27.72 -6.01 -30.46
C PRO A 162 26.96 -6.88 -31.46
N ILE A 163 26.45 -6.24 -32.51
CA ILE A 163 25.85 -6.98 -33.62
C ILE A 163 26.93 -7.98 -34.05
N PRO A 164 26.69 -9.30 -33.94
CA PRO A 164 27.71 -10.27 -34.32
C PRO A 164 28.12 -9.94 -35.75
N ALA A 165 29.41 -9.80 -36.00
CA ALA A 165 30.02 -9.46 -37.30
C ALA A 165 29.80 -10.57 -38.37
N ARG A 166 28.70 -11.31 -38.27
CA ARG A 166 28.36 -12.47 -39.06
C ARG A 166 27.50 -12.02 -40.23
N LYS A 167 28.20 -11.80 -41.34
CA LYS A 167 27.74 -11.68 -42.74
C LYS A 167 27.18 -10.32 -43.17
N LEU A 168 28.10 -9.37 -43.34
CA LEU A 168 28.02 -8.35 -44.41
C LEU A 168 28.45 -8.95 -45.78
N LEU A 169 28.02 -10.17 -46.10
CA LEU A 169 28.32 -10.80 -47.39
C LEU A 169 27.01 -11.05 -48.13
N HIS A 170 26.83 -10.24 -49.17
CA HIS A 170 25.81 -10.28 -50.22
C HIS A 170 24.37 -9.99 -49.82
N THR A 171 24.05 -8.70 -49.77
CA THR A 171 22.70 -8.24 -50.10
C THR A 171 22.75 -7.77 -51.56
N GLU A 172 22.14 -8.54 -52.46
CA GLU A 172 21.74 -8.03 -53.77
C GLU A 172 20.81 -6.84 -53.58
N GLU A 173 21.09 -5.77 -54.31
CA GLU A 173 20.31 -4.55 -54.40
C GLU A 173 18.95 -4.87 -55.05
N LYS A 174 17.92 -5.11 -54.23
CA LYS A 174 16.53 -5.11 -54.71
C LYS A 174 15.93 -3.74 -54.45
N GLU A 175 15.46 -3.13 -55.53
CA GLU A 175 14.85 -1.80 -55.56
C GLU A 175 13.71 -1.65 -54.54
N PRO A 176 13.55 -0.45 -53.96
CA PRO A 176 12.57 -0.20 -52.92
C PRO A 176 11.16 -0.12 -53.50
N VAL A 177 10.34 -1.14 -53.24
CA VAL A 177 8.88 -1.05 -53.40
C VAL A 177 8.34 -0.18 -52.26
N MET A 178 7.80 0.98 -52.63
CA MET A 178 7.14 1.92 -51.72
C MET A 178 5.85 1.28 -51.18
N GLU A 179 5.92 0.66 -49.99
CA GLU A 179 4.74 0.13 -49.30
C GLU A 179 4.23 1.14 -48.27
N ILE A 180 3.13 1.83 -48.61
CA ILE A 180 2.44 2.80 -47.76
C ILE A 180 1.68 2.02 -46.68
N ASN A 181 2.34 1.67 -45.57
CA ASN A 181 1.70 0.99 -44.45
C ASN A 181 1.07 1.99 -43.47
N ASN A 182 -0.25 2.14 -43.62
CA ASN A 182 -1.15 2.88 -42.75
C ASN A 182 -1.34 2.15 -41.41
N THR A 183 -0.39 2.31 -40.47
CA THR A 183 -0.50 1.70 -39.14
C THR A 183 -1.40 2.52 -38.23
N ARG A 184 -2.71 2.26 -38.33
CA ARG A 184 -3.72 2.65 -37.35
C ARG A 184 -3.40 1.92 -36.04
N SER A 185 -3.17 2.70 -34.99
CA SER A 185 -2.85 2.26 -33.62
C SER A 185 -4.00 1.45 -33.00
N ASP A 186 -4.00 0.13 -33.21
CA ASP A 186 -4.84 -0.84 -32.50
C ASP A 186 -4.30 -1.07 -31.07
N ARG A 187 -4.52 -0.10 -30.19
CA ARG A 187 -4.44 -0.38 -28.74
C ARG A 187 -5.69 -1.17 -28.36
N LYS A 188 -5.54 -2.49 -28.18
CA LYS A 188 -6.60 -3.35 -27.67
C LYS A 188 -7.09 -2.81 -26.30
N PRO A 189 -8.40 -2.54 -26.13
CA PRO A 189 -8.93 -2.11 -24.85
C PRO A 189 -8.78 -3.23 -23.82
N PHE A 190 -8.22 -2.87 -22.66
CA PHE A 190 -8.07 -3.76 -21.51
C PHE A 190 -9.47 -4.19 -21.03
N LYS A 191 -9.86 -5.44 -21.31
CA LYS A 191 -11.19 -5.99 -20.96
C LYS A 191 -11.29 -6.24 -19.45
N PHE A 192 -11.89 -5.30 -18.73
CA PHE A 192 -12.21 -5.37 -17.28
C PHE A 192 -13.33 -6.35 -16.88
N ARG A 193 -13.79 -7.24 -17.78
CA ARG A 193 -15.08 -7.95 -17.62
C ARG A 193 -15.14 -9.05 -16.55
N ASN A 194 -14.06 -9.40 -15.86
CA ASN A 194 -14.05 -10.52 -14.90
C ASN A 194 -13.96 -10.16 -13.41
N LEU A 195 -13.80 -8.87 -13.03
CA LEU A 195 -13.63 -8.54 -11.61
C LEU A 195 -14.95 -8.52 -10.80
N PHE A 196 -16.11 -8.38 -11.44
CA PHE A 196 -17.40 -8.33 -10.73
C PHE A 196 -18.05 -9.70 -10.47
N LYS A 197 -17.52 -10.79 -11.02
CA LYS A 197 -18.05 -12.14 -10.74
C LYS A 197 -17.67 -12.68 -9.35
N ILE A 198 -16.67 -12.11 -8.68
CA ILE A 198 -16.21 -12.58 -7.36
C ILE A 198 -17.01 -11.95 -6.21
N PHE A 199 -17.61 -10.76 -6.40
CA PHE A 199 -18.40 -10.09 -5.34
C PHE A 199 -19.92 -10.32 -5.43
N GLY A 200 -20.39 -11.10 -6.40
CA GLY A 200 -21.82 -11.35 -6.63
C GLY A 200 -22.43 -12.57 -5.92
N LEU A 201 -21.68 -13.28 -5.08
CA LEU A 201 -22.11 -14.58 -4.50
C LEU A 201 -22.58 -14.51 -3.04
N ILE A 202 -23.08 -13.35 -2.60
CA ILE A 202 -23.80 -13.21 -1.31
C ILE A 202 -25.11 -12.48 -1.56
N LYS A 203 -26.07 -13.16 -2.18
CA LYS A 203 -27.49 -12.81 -2.09
C LYS A 203 -28.31 -14.10 -2.13
N GLY A 204 -29.02 -14.37 -1.04
CA GLY A 204 -30.19 -15.25 -1.03
C GLY A 204 -30.00 -16.59 -0.34
N ASN A 205 -30.11 -16.61 1.00
CA ASN A 205 -31.03 -17.54 1.67
C ASN A 205 -31.30 -17.06 3.10
N ARG A 206 -32.36 -16.27 3.27
CA ARG A 206 -33.16 -16.09 4.49
C ARG A 206 -34.37 -15.24 4.15
#